data_AF-L2GAL5-F1
#
_entry.id   AF-L2GAL5-F1
#
_cell.length_a   1.000
_cell.length_b   1.000
_cell.length_c   1.000
_cell.angle_alpha   90.00
_cell.angle_beta   90.00
_cell.angle_gamma   90.00
#
_symmetry.space_group_name_H-M   'P 1'
#
loop_
_entity.id
_entity.type
_entity.pdbx_description
1 polymer ?
#
loop_
_entity_poly.entity_id
_entity_poly.type
_entity_poly.pdbx_seq_one_letter_code
_entity_poly.pdbx_strand_id
1 'polypeptide(L)'
;MPSPRQLRTLLIGVMIGVVFVLFYTSSLRSGEASDSRSVQDFYHKTVEGLNKKPPPGQAVLDQNKGKAAGHVPTDKDADGDIDEDDAKLAKDMQGRLKAAEDKAKESANKKAPLKPDAPSEVVGKGNSAAGQDKKKEKTGTAKDVSAESPKEEKKEKEETAEEHAVEVELNSILKKSPVIIFSKTYCPFSKKAKEILLNKYSISPAPYVVELDKHKLGPELQAFLGEKTGRRTVPNILVNSVSIGGGDDIVELDNQNKLLPRIVDLGQKKVEMKLQTADGLKEEKKN
;
A
#
# COMPACT_ATOMS: atom_id res chain seq x y z
N MET A 1 -39.57 27.56 36.44
CA MET A 1 -38.41 26.65 36.33
C MET A 1 -38.95 25.23 36.21
N PRO A 2 -38.57 24.44 35.19
CA PRO A 2 -39.03 23.07 35.05
C PRO A 2 -38.54 22.24 36.24
N SER A 3 -39.37 21.33 36.73
CA SER A 3 -39.01 20.52 37.90
C SER A 3 -37.84 19.57 37.56
N PRO A 4 -37.00 19.18 38.54
CA PRO A 4 -35.85 18.31 38.30
C PRO A 4 -36.21 16.96 37.66
N ARG A 5 -37.44 16.48 37.87
CA ARG A 5 -37.97 15.27 37.24
C ARG A 5 -38.30 15.49 35.76
N GLN A 6 -38.89 16.62 35.42
CA GLN A 6 -39.18 16.99 34.02
C GLN A 6 -37.90 17.26 33.22
N LEU A 7 -36.87 17.83 33.85
CA LEU A 7 -35.57 18.05 33.19
C LEU A 7 -34.88 16.73 32.86
N ARG A 8 -34.96 15.73 33.76
CA ARG A 8 -34.41 14.39 33.53
C ARG A 8 -35.14 13.64 32.43
N THR A 9 -36.48 13.69 32.41
CA THR A 9 -37.25 13.06 31.33
C THR A 9 -36.99 13.70 29.97
N LEU A 10 -36.78 15.03 29.94
CA LEU A 10 -36.44 15.76 28.71
C LEU A 10 -35.03 15.39 28.23
N LEU A 11 -34.05 15.31 29.13
CA LEU A 11 -32.69 14.87 28.80
C LEU A 11 -32.64 13.42 28.27
N ILE A 12 -33.40 12.52 28.89
CA ILE A 12 -33.50 11.12 28.42
C ILE A 12 -34.17 11.07 27.04
N GLY A 13 -35.25 11.84 26.82
CA GLY A 13 -35.91 11.92 25.52
C GLY A 13 -34.99 12.46 24.41
N VAL A 14 -34.19 13.49 24.71
CA VAL A 14 -33.20 14.04 23.76
C VAL A 14 -32.10 13.02 23.46
N MET A 15 -31.58 12.32 24.47
CA MET A 15 -30.57 11.26 24.25
C MET A 15 -31.10 10.12 23.38
N ILE A 16 -32.34 9.67 23.61
CA ILE A 16 -32.98 8.64 22.78
C ILE A 16 -33.16 9.16 21.34
N GLY A 17 -33.58 10.41 21.17
CA GLY A 17 -33.72 11.04 19.85
C GLY A 17 -32.39 11.11 19.09
N VAL A 18 -31.30 11.51 19.75
CA VAL A 18 -29.96 11.56 19.14
C VAL A 18 -29.48 10.17 18.74
N VAL A 19 -29.65 9.17 19.59
CA VAL A 19 -29.29 7.77 19.27
C VAL A 19 -30.12 7.25 18.10
N PHE A 20 -31.41 7.56 18.05
CA PHE A 20 -32.29 7.16 16.95
C PHE A 20 -31.89 7.82 15.63
N VAL A 21 -31.56 9.13 15.64
CA VAL A 21 -31.05 9.83 14.46
C VAL A 21 -29.71 9.26 14.01
N LEU A 22 -28.78 8.96 14.92
CA LEU A 22 -27.51 8.32 14.58
C LEU A 22 -27.70 6.92 13.99
N PHE A 23 -28.63 6.13 14.54
CA PHE A 23 -28.96 4.80 14.03
C PHE A 23 -29.64 4.86 12.65
N TYR A 24 -30.55 5.81 12.45
CA TYR A 24 -31.25 5.99 11.18
C TYR A 24 -30.33 6.57 10.09
N THR A 25 -29.45 7.51 10.45
CA THR A 25 -28.45 8.05 9.51
C THR A 25 -27.35 7.04 9.18
N SER A 26 -26.97 6.17 10.11
CA SER A 26 -26.03 5.07 9.81
C SER A 26 -26.65 3.96 8.95
N SER A 27 -27.94 3.65 9.12
CA SER A 27 -28.63 2.71 8.22
C SER A 27 -28.74 3.26 6.80
N LEU A 28 -29.00 4.56 6.63
CA LEU A 28 -29.02 5.23 5.32
C LEU A 28 -27.62 5.27 4.67
N ARG A 29 -26.55 5.42 5.47
CA ARG A 29 -25.16 5.43 4.97
C ARG A 29 -24.62 4.05 4.59
N SER A 30 -25.32 2.99 4.99
CA SER A 30 -24.97 1.60 4.62
C SER A 30 -25.37 1.24 3.18
N GLY A 31 -26.10 2.13 2.48
CA GLY A 31 -26.48 1.97 1.08
C GLY A 31 -25.51 2.57 0.06
N GLU A 32 -24.46 3.27 0.51
CA GLU A 32 -23.43 3.79 -0.38
C GLU A 32 -22.34 2.71 -0.53
N ALA A 33 -22.38 2.02 -1.67
CA ALA A 33 -21.44 0.97 -2.03
C ALA A 33 -20.01 1.46 -1.75
N SER A 34 -19.28 0.74 -0.89
CA SER A 34 -17.84 0.89 -0.79
C SER A 34 -17.27 0.68 -2.19
N ASP A 35 -16.76 1.75 -2.80
CA ASP A 35 -16.14 1.76 -4.13
C ASP A 35 -14.84 0.95 -4.06
N SER A 36 -14.99 -0.38 -4.02
CA SER A 36 -13.92 -1.35 -4.22
C SER A 36 -13.62 -1.37 -5.70
N ARG A 37 -12.94 -0.32 -6.19
CA ARG A 37 -12.34 -0.29 -7.52
C ARG A 37 -11.35 -1.44 -7.60
N SER A 38 -11.86 -2.57 -8.06
CA SER A 38 -11.07 -3.76 -8.26
C SER A 38 -10.05 -3.44 -9.36
N VAL A 39 -8.84 -3.97 -9.23
CA VAL A 39 -7.83 -3.93 -10.30
C VAL A 39 -8.41 -4.50 -11.62
N GLN A 40 -9.44 -5.34 -11.53
CA GLN A 40 -10.17 -5.89 -12.67
C GLN A 40 -10.98 -4.83 -13.43
N ASP A 41 -11.64 -3.88 -12.75
CA ASP A 41 -12.35 -2.78 -13.44
C ASP A 41 -11.38 -1.88 -14.22
N PHE A 42 -10.20 -1.63 -13.65
CA PHE A 42 -9.14 -0.90 -14.36
C PHE A 42 -8.65 -1.67 -15.58
N TYR A 43 -8.46 -2.99 -15.46
CA TYR A 43 -8.03 -3.84 -16.56
C TYR A 43 -9.08 -3.86 -17.70
N HIS A 44 -10.35 -4.05 -17.38
CA HIS A 44 -11.41 -4.05 -18.39
C HIS A 44 -11.60 -2.67 -19.03
N LYS A 45 -11.55 -1.58 -18.26
CA LYS A 45 -11.72 -0.23 -18.81
C LYS A 45 -10.55 0.22 -19.68
N THR A 46 -9.32 -0.18 -19.36
CA THR A 46 -8.13 0.12 -20.19
C THR A 46 -8.10 -0.73 -21.45
N VAL A 47 -8.42 -2.02 -21.36
CA VAL A 47 -8.53 -2.90 -22.54
C VAL A 47 -9.69 -2.49 -23.44
N GLU A 48 -10.82 -2.05 -22.89
CA GLU A 48 -11.95 -1.53 -23.66
C GLU A 48 -11.61 -0.18 -24.32
N GLY A 49 -10.86 0.68 -23.63
CA GLY A 49 -10.34 1.94 -24.20
C GLY A 49 -9.34 1.72 -25.33
N LEU A 50 -8.54 0.65 -25.27
CA LEU A 50 -7.58 0.28 -26.31
C LEU A 50 -8.26 -0.30 -27.57
N ASN A 51 -9.40 -0.99 -27.39
CA ASN A 51 -10.15 -1.62 -28.48
C ASN A 51 -11.19 -0.69 -29.14
N LYS A 52 -11.51 0.45 -28.52
CA LYS A 52 -12.36 1.47 -29.15
C LYS A 52 -11.53 2.31 -30.13
N LYS A 53 -12.05 2.44 -31.36
CA LYS A 53 -11.49 3.32 -32.40
C LYS A 53 -11.36 4.75 -31.83
N PRO A 54 -10.19 5.41 -31.96
CA PRO A 54 -9.97 6.70 -31.32
C PRO A 54 -10.95 7.76 -31.88
N PRO A 55 -11.44 8.68 -31.05
CA PRO A 55 -12.21 9.83 -31.54
C PRO A 55 -11.35 10.69 -32.47
N PRO A 56 -11.97 11.42 -33.43
CA PRO A 56 -11.23 12.26 -34.36
C PRO A 56 -10.44 13.32 -33.58
N GLY A 57 -9.11 13.29 -33.68
CA GLY A 57 -8.23 14.26 -33.03
C GLY A 57 -6.92 13.70 -32.44
N GLN A 58 -6.68 12.39 -32.46
CA GLN A 58 -5.41 11.83 -31.99
C GLN A 58 -4.51 11.40 -33.15
N ALA A 59 -3.24 11.80 -33.09
CA ALA A 59 -2.24 11.61 -34.13
C ALA A 59 -2.11 10.15 -34.55
N VAL A 60 -2.37 9.88 -35.83
CA VAL A 60 -2.17 8.57 -36.45
C VAL A 60 -0.75 8.52 -37.00
N LEU A 61 0.10 7.66 -36.44
CA LEU A 61 1.34 7.24 -37.08
C LEU A 61 0.99 6.21 -38.17
N ASP A 62 1.15 6.59 -39.43
CA ASP A 62 1.03 5.66 -40.55
C ASP A 62 2.22 4.68 -40.51
N GLN A 63 1.93 3.42 -40.19
CA GLN A 63 2.93 2.37 -39.99
C GLN A 63 3.75 2.06 -41.26
N ASN A 64 3.37 2.58 -42.43
CA ASN A 64 3.98 2.19 -43.71
C ASN A 64 4.98 3.18 -44.32
N LYS A 65 5.31 4.32 -43.70
CA LYS A 65 6.21 5.28 -44.38
C LYS A 65 7.34 5.96 -43.62
N GLY A 66 7.49 5.76 -42.31
CA GLY A 66 8.73 6.11 -41.59
C GLY A 66 9.33 7.49 -41.88
N LYS A 67 8.51 8.48 -42.23
CA LYS A 67 8.89 9.90 -42.36
C LYS A 67 7.92 10.71 -41.51
N ALA A 68 8.47 11.67 -40.76
CA ALA A 68 7.68 12.68 -40.09
C ALA A 68 6.85 13.43 -41.14
N ALA A 69 5.55 13.09 -41.25
CA ALA A 69 4.59 14.03 -41.76
C ALA A 69 4.54 15.16 -40.72
N GLY A 70 4.81 16.40 -41.16
CA GLY A 70 4.91 17.56 -40.29
C GLY A 70 3.69 17.75 -39.39
N HIS A 71 3.84 18.61 -38.39
CA HIS A 71 2.73 19.09 -37.56
C HIS A 71 1.61 19.60 -38.48
N VAL A 72 0.41 19.04 -38.32
CA VAL A 72 -0.79 19.78 -38.73
C VAL A 72 -0.88 20.94 -37.75
N PRO A 73 -0.84 22.20 -38.20
CA PRO A 73 -0.94 23.33 -37.29
C PRO A 73 -2.29 23.22 -36.59
N THR A 74 -2.23 23.24 -35.26
CA THR A 74 -3.43 23.25 -34.43
C THR A 74 -3.71 24.72 -34.17
N ASP A 75 -4.83 25.20 -34.69
CA ASP A 75 -5.45 26.47 -34.29
C ASP A 75 -5.56 26.48 -32.76
N LYS A 76 -4.81 27.37 -32.11
CA LYS A 76 -4.64 27.36 -30.64
C LYS A 76 -5.58 28.32 -29.93
N ASP A 77 -6.13 29.30 -30.61
CA ASP A 77 -7.10 30.27 -30.06
C ASP A 77 -8.55 30.00 -30.52
N ALA A 78 -8.74 28.98 -31.36
CA ALA A 78 -10.01 28.43 -31.81
C ALA A 78 -10.87 29.44 -32.61
N ASP A 79 -10.23 30.33 -33.36
CA ASP A 79 -10.89 31.33 -34.20
C ASP A 79 -11.16 30.83 -35.64
N GLY A 80 -10.56 29.70 -36.03
CA GLY A 80 -10.91 28.94 -37.22
C GLY A 80 -9.96 29.12 -38.42
N ASP A 81 -8.87 29.86 -38.27
CA ASP A 81 -7.78 29.93 -39.25
C ASP A 81 -6.39 29.80 -38.59
N ILE A 82 -5.37 29.53 -39.40
CA ILE A 82 -3.99 29.32 -38.93
C ILE A 82 -3.19 30.47 -39.49
N ASP A 83 -2.87 31.45 -38.66
CA ASP A 83 -2.18 32.67 -39.08
C ASP A 83 -0.89 32.96 -38.27
N GLU A 84 -0.32 34.15 -38.45
CA GLU A 84 0.94 34.53 -37.80
C GLU A 84 0.83 34.68 -36.27
N ASP A 85 -0.38 34.81 -35.73
CA ASP A 85 -0.59 35.05 -34.31
C ASP A 85 -0.52 33.75 -33.49
N ASP A 86 -0.92 32.62 -34.08
CA ASP A 86 -0.65 31.27 -33.57
C ASP A 86 0.85 31.00 -33.35
N ALA A 87 1.67 31.44 -34.30
CA ALA A 87 3.12 31.27 -34.26
C ALA A 87 3.78 32.14 -33.18
N LYS A 88 3.22 33.33 -32.91
CA LYS A 88 3.67 34.18 -31.80
C LYS A 88 3.32 33.57 -30.46
N LEU A 89 2.09 33.04 -30.29
CA LEU A 89 1.67 32.42 -29.03
C LEU A 89 2.52 31.19 -28.72
N ALA A 90 2.85 30.38 -29.72
CA ALA A 90 3.76 29.24 -29.57
C ALA A 90 5.15 29.67 -29.11
N LYS A 91 5.71 30.75 -29.70
CA LYS A 91 7.01 31.31 -29.30
C LYS A 91 6.98 31.90 -27.89
N ASP A 92 5.92 32.61 -27.53
CA ASP A 92 5.77 33.18 -26.18
C ASP A 92 5.66 32.08 -25.11
N MET A 93 4.85 31.05 -25.38
CA MET A 93 4.74 29.88 -24.50
C MET A 93 6.08 29.16 -24.34
N GLN A 94 6.82 28.97 -25.43
CA GLN A 94 8.16 28.38 -25.39
C GLN A 94 9.15 29.24 -24.60
N GLY A 95 9.06 30.57 -24.74
CA GLY A 95 9.84 31.53 -23.94
C GLY A 95 9.55 31.42 -22.45
N ARG A 96 8.27 31.34 -22.07
CA ARG A 96 7.84 31.17 -20.67
C ARG A 96 8.27 29.84 -20.07
N LEU A 97 8.18 28.75 -20.84
CA LEU A 97 8.63 27.42 -20.42
C LEU A 97 10.13 27.41 -20.18
N LYS A 98 10.91 28.02 -21.08
CA LYS A 98 12.37 28.11 -20.95
C LYS A 98 12.77 28.98 -19.75
N ALA A 99 12.09 30.11 -19.53
CA ALA A 99 12.33 30.95 -18.35
C ALA A 99 11.97 30.23 -17.03
N ALA A 100 10.91 29.42 -17.02
CA ALA A 100 10.54 28.59 -15.87
C ALA A 100 11.57 27.49 -15.60
N GLU A 101 12.10 26.87 -16.67
CA GLU A 101 13.18 25.87 -16.59
C GLU A 101 14.46 26.48 -16.00
N ASP A 102 14.88 27.65 -16.50
CA ASP A 102 16.08 28.34 -16.02
C ASP A 102 15.92 28.76 -14.55
N LYS A 103 14.74 29.28 -14.17
CA LYS A 103 14.42 29.60 -12.77
C LYS A 103 14.44 28.37 -11.86
N ALA A 104 13.96 27.22 -12.37
CA ALA A 104 14.03 25.96 -11.64
C ALA A 104 15.48 25.49 -11.44
N LYS A 105 16.31 25.54 -12.49
CA LYS A 105 17.74 25.23 -12.42
C LYS A 105 18.49 26.13 -11.44
N GLU A 106 18.25 27.44 -11.49
CA GLU A 106 18.88 28.38 -10.56
C GLU A 106 18.45 28.12 -9.10
N SER A 107 17.18 27.80 -8.87
CA SER A 107 16.68 27.45 -7.53
C SER A 107 17.24 26.13 -7.01
N ALA A 108 17.50 25.16 -7.90
CA ALA A 108 18.13 23.89 -7.57
C ALA A 108 19.61 24.09 -7.21
N ASN A 109 20.33 24.89 -8.00
CA ASN A 109 21.75 25.18 -7.77
C ASN A 109 21.97 25.99 -6.47
N LYS A 110 21.06 26.92 -6.13
CA LYS A 110 21.10 27.64 -4.84
C LYS A 110 20.88 26.74 -3.63
N LYS A 111 20.12 25.65 -3.76
CA LYS A 111 19.83 24.71 -2.66
C LYS A 111 20.92 23.65 -2.46
N ALA A 112 21.81 23.44 -3.44
CA ALA A 112 22.86 22.44 -3.38
C ALA A 112 24.12 22.90 -4.15
N PRO A 113 25.04 23.68 -3.53
CA PRO A 113 26.19 24.28 -4.21
C PRO A 113 27.30 23.29 -4.63
N LEU A 114 27.14 21.98 -4.39
CA LEU A 114 28.20 20.96 -4.58
C LEU A 114 27.69 19.73 -5.37
N LYS A 115 26.97 19.94 -6.47
CA LYS A 115 26.80 18.88 -7.49
C LYS A 115 27.57 19.29 -8.75
N PRO A 116 28.50 18.45 -9.26
CA PRO A 116 29.13 18.71 -10.55
C PRO A 116 28.07 18.67 -11.66
N ASP A 117 28.19 19.59 -12.63
CA ASP A 117 27.26 19.70 -13.76
C ASP A 117 27.17 18.38 -14.53
N ALA A 118 25.96 18.06 -15.01
CA ALA A 118 25.75 16.91 -15.88
C ALA A 118 26.57 17.09 -17.18
N PRO A 119 27.20 16.02 -17.70
CA PRO A 119 28.04 16.12 -18.89
C PRO A 119 27.22 16.64 -20.08
N SER A 120 27.77 17.64 -20.78
CA SER A 120 27.09 18.42 -21.81
C SER A 120 26.83 17.69 -23.13
N GLU A 121 27.29 16.44 -23.29
CA GLU A 121 27.07 15.66 -24.51
C GLU A 121 26.82 14.18 -24.20
N VAL A 122 25.60 13.74 -24.46
CA VAL A 122 25.28 12.30 -24.60
C VAL A 122 25.60 11.92 -26.04
N VAL A 123 26.85 11.56 -26.34
CA VAL A 123 27.21 10.96 -27.63
C VAL A 123 26.89 9.47 -27.56
N GLY A 124 25.75 9.09 -28.10
CA GLY A 124 25.32 7.70 -28.21
C GLY A 124 24.10 7.56 -29.09
N LYS A 125 24.28 7.64 -30.41
CA LYS A 125 23.27 7.16 -31.38
C LYS A 125 23.18 5.63 -31.26
N GLY A 126 22.24 5.15 -30.46
CA GLY A 126 21.77 3.77 -30.47
C GLY A 126 20.37 3.71 -31.10
N ASN A 127 20.30 3.52 -32.41
CA ASN A 127 19.05 3.15 -33.08
C ASN A 127 18.70 1.71 -32.69
N SER A 128 17.71 1.50 -31.82
CA SER A 128 17.08 0.19 -31.62
C SER A 128 16.07 -0.06 -32.74
N ALA A 129 16.56 -0.33 -33.95
CA ALA A 129 15.74 -0.78 -35.08
C ALA A 129 16.61 -1.55 -36.08
N ALA A 130 17.09 -2.74 -35.69
CA ALA A 130 17.64 -3.71 -36.63
C ALA A 130 17.49 -5.14 -36.07
N GLY A 131 16.46 -5.82 -36.54
CA GLY A 131 16.16 -7.24 -36.34
C GLY A 131 14.69 -7.41 -36.69
N GLN A 132 14.29 -8.00 -37.81
CA GLN A 132 14.72 -9.28 -38.34
C GLN A 132 14.54 -9.33 -39.87
N ASP A 133 15.43 -10.03 -40.58
CA ASP A 133 14.99 -11.11 -41.47
C ASP A 133 16.13 -12.10 -41.82
N LYS A 134 15.87 -13.37 -41.44
CA LYS A 134 16.30 -14.70 -41.96
C LYS A 134 17.64 -14.76 -42.74
N LYS A 135 18.58 -15.67 -42.44
CA LYS A 135 18.43 -17.14 -42.56
C LYS A 135 19.76 -17.87 -42.23
N LYS A 136 19.63 -19.05 -41.61
CA LYS A 136 20.48 -20.27 -41.67
C LYS A 136 21.74 -20.44 -40.77
N GLU A 137 21.60 -21.51 -39.98
CA GLU A 137 22.56 -22.56 -39.58
C GLU A 137 23.58 -22.36 -38.44
N LYS A 138 23.38 -23.25 -37.43
CA LYS A 138 24.35 -24.03 -36.64
C LYS A 138 25.40 -23.26 -35.82
N THR A 139 25.31 -23.34 -34.50
CA THR A 139 25.92 -24.37 -33.63
C THR A 139 26.00 -23.83 -32.18
N GLY A 140 25.72 -24.68 -31.18
CA GLY A 140 26.41 -24.61 -29.88
C GLY A 140 25.74 -23.83 -28.72
N THR A 141 25.09 -24.59 -27.84
CA THR A 141 25.31 -24.60 -26.38
C THR A 141 24.84 -23.44 -25.49
N ALA A 142 24.04 -23.85 -24.50
CA ALA A 142 23.90 -23.36 -23.12
C ALA A 142 22.95 -22.19 -22.78
N LYS A 143 21.82 -22.62 -22.19
CA LYS A 143 21.35 -22.36 -20.81
C LYS A 143 20.45 -21.14 -20.57
N ASP A 144 19.20 -21.51 -20.28
CA ASP A 144 18.03 -20.82 -19.73
C ASP A 144 18.31 -19.60 -18.84
N VAL A 145 17.77 -18.42 -19.21
CA VAL A 145 16.50 -17.80 -18.75
C VAL A 145 16.30 -17.80 -17.23
N SER A 146 16.55 -16.67 -16.53
CA SER A 146 15.75 -15.43 -16.46
C SER A 146 14.52 -15.54 -15.55
N ALA A 147 14.41 -14.67 -14.54
CA ALA A 147 13.38 -13.62 -14.49
C ALA A 147 13.33 -12.96 -13.09
N GLU A 148 14.01 -11.82 -12.97
CA GLU A 148 13.67 -10.79 -11.98
C GLU A 148 12.68 -9.82 -12.62
N SER A 149 11.58 -9.59 -11.92
CA SER A 149 10.54 -8.63 -12.27
C SER A 149 11.00 -7.18 -11.98
N PRO A 150 10.54 -6.17 -12.74
CA PRO A 150 10.94 -4.78 -12.56
C PRO A 150 10.30 -4.10 -11.35
N LYS A 151 11.11 -3.28 -10.67
CA LYS A 151 10.77 -2.34 -9.58
C LYS A 151 9.72 -1.30 -10.00
N GLU A 152 8.69 -1.14 -9.18
CA GLU A 152 7.94 0.11 -9.06
C GLU A 152 8.72 1.13 -8.20
N GLU A 153 8.58 2.40 -8.58
CA GLU A 153 9.31 3.56 -8.07
C GLU A 153 8.95 3.89 -6.61
N LYS A 154 9.91 3.74 -5.70
CA LYS A 154 9.85 4.28 -4.33
C LYS A 154 10.51 5.65 -4.29
N LYS A 155 9.77 6.60 -3.73
CA LYS A 155 10.20 7.94 -3.30
C LYS A 155 11.34 7.80 -2.29
N GLU A 156 12.57 8.08 -2.71
CA GLU A 156 13.78 7.96 -1.89
C GLU A 156 13.76 9.00 -0.74
N LYS A 157 13.40 8.53 0.46
CA LYS A 157 14.09 8.99 1.67
C LYS A 157 15.40 8.21 1.72
N GLU A 158 16.49 8.85 2.12
CA GLU A 158 17.71 8.14 2.53
C GLU A 158 17.34 7.16 3.66
N GLU A 159 17.03 5.91 3.30
CA GLU A 159 16.87 4.81 4.25
C GLU A 159 18.25 4.56 4.83
N THR A 160 18.40 4.75 6.13
CA THR A 160 19.65 4.38 6.80
C THR A 160 19.84 2.86 6.71
N ALA A 161 21.08 2.39 6.60
CA ALA A 161 21.37 0.96 6.48
C ALA A 161 20.76 0.12 7.62
N GLU A 162 20.56 0.75 8.79
CA GLU A 162 19.91 0.16 9.96
C GLU A 162 18.40 -0.01 9.78
N GLU A 163 17.70 0.99 9.24
CA GLU A 163 16.25 0.89 8.94
C GLU A 163 15.95 -0.21 7.92
N HIS A 164 16.78 -0.33 6.87
CA HIS A 164 16.64 -1.39 5.87
C HIS A 164 16.84 -2.78 6.51
N ALA A 165 17.81 -2.94 7.41
CA ALA A 165 18.02 -4.21 8.12
C ALA A 165 16.82 -4.60 8.99
N VAL A 166 16.21 -3.62 9.67
CA VAL A 166 15.01 -3.83 10.51
C VAL A 166 13.79 -4.20 9.66
N GLU A 167 13.60 -3.56 8.50
CA GLU A 167 12.52 -3.90 7.59
C GLU A 167 12.67 -5.32 7.03
N VAL A 168 13.89 -5.72 6.66
CA VAL A 168 14.19 -7.09 6.20
C VAL A 168 13.91 -8.12 7.29
N GLU A 169 14.33 -7.86 8.52
CA GLU A 169 14.10 -8.75 9.66
C GLU A 169 12.60 -8.86 9.98
N LEU A 170 11.87 -7.74 10.03
CA LEU A 170 10.43 -7.76 10.27
C LEU A 170 9.70 -8.55 9.20
N ASN A 171 10.02 -8.34 7.92
CA ASN A 171 9.44 -9.10 6.83
C ASN A 171 9.75 -10.60 6.93
N SER A 172 10.94 -10.95 7.42
CA SER A 172 11.32 -12.34 7.67
C SER A 172 10.50 -12.96 8.80
N ILE A 173 10.23 -12.21 9.87
CA ILE A 173 9.36 -12.61 10.97
C ILE A 173 7.91 -12.81 10.49
N LEU A 174 7.35 -11.85 9.74
CA LEU A 174 5.97 -11.89 9.25
C LEU A 174 5.70 -13.08 8.32
N LYS A 175 6.72 -13.61 7.65
CA LYS A 175 6.62 -14.81 6.81
C LYS A 175 6.57 -16.12 7.60
N LYS A 176 6.97 -16.13 8.87
CA LYS A 176 7.02 -17.37 9.68
C LYS A 176 5.64 -17.90 10.05
N SER A 177 4.69 -17.01 10.32
CA SER A 177 3.30 -17.39 10.63
C SER A 177 2.35 -16.23 10.30
N PRO A 178 1.13 -16.50 9.83
CA PRO A 178 0.09 -15.48 9.68
C PRO A 178 -0.28 -14.81 11.00
N VAL A 179 -0.09 -15.47 12.15
CA VAL A 179 -0.33 -14.91 13.49
C VAL A 179 1.02 -14.71 14.19
N ILE A 180 1.40 -13.44 14.41
CA ILE A 180 2.63 -13.08 15.09
C ILE A 180 2.30 -12.38 16.40
N ILE A 181 2.99 -12.78 17.48
CA ILE A 181 2.85 -12.17 18.81
C ILE A 181 4.17 -11.50 19.17
N PHE A 182 4.24 -10.18 19.05
CA PHE A 182 5.36 -9.42 19.60
C PHE A 182 5.15 -9.23 21.10
N SER A 183 6.09 -9.69 21.89
CA SER A 183 6.02 -9.83 23.35
C SER A 183 7.31 -9.33 23.99
N LYS A 184 7.28 -9.18 25.32
CA LYS A 184 8.49 -9.16 26.15
C LYS A 184 8.37 -10.14 27.29
N THR A 185 9.46 -10.82 27.65
CA THR A 185 9.39 -11.93 28.62
C THR A 185 8.95 -11.51 30.02
N TYR A 186 9.28 -10.28 30.43
CA TYR A 186 8.93 -9.72 31.73
C TYR A 186 7.54 -9.06 31.76
N CYS A 187 6.89 -8.84 30.60
CA CYS A 187 5.65 -8.07 30.51
C CYS A 187 4.43 -8.92 30.93
N PRO A 188 3.65 -8.51 31.95
CA PRO A 188 2.49 -9.28 32.41
C PRO A 188 1.35 -9.32 31.37
N PHE A 189 1.13 -8.23 30.63
CA PHE A 189 0.12 -8.19 29.56
C PHE A 189 0.47 -9.14 28.42
N SER A 190 1.77 -9.29 28.11
CA SER A 190 2.23 -10.23 27.09
C SER A 190 2.03 -11.68 27.52
N LYS A 191 2.24 -11.98 28.82
CA LYS A 191 1.95 -13.31 29.38
C LYS A 191 0.47 -13.67 29.25
N LYS A 192 -0.43 -12.75 29.62
CA LYS A 192 -1.90 -12.95 29.48
C LYS A 192 -2.32 -13.20 28.03
N ALA A 193 -1.83 -12.38 27.10
CA ALA A 193 -2.16 -12.55 25.68
C ALA A 193 -1.67 -13.91 25.14
N LYS A 194 -0.45 -14.33 25.52
CA LYS A 194 0.09 -15.64 25.16
C LYS A 194 -0.71 -16.79 25.76
N GLU A 195 -1.13 -16.69 27.00
CA GLU A 195 -1.97 -17.70 27.65
C GLU A 195 -3.29 -17.92 26.89
N ILE A 196 -3.96 -16.82 26.51
CA ILE A 196 -5.19 -16.90 25.71
C ILE A 196 -4.89 -17.53 24.34
N LEU A 197 -3.96 -16.96 23.58
CA LEU A 197 -3.75 -17.34 22.17
C LEU A 197 -3.08 -18.71 22.00
N LEU A 198 -2.26 -19.17 22.95
CA LEU A 198 -1.52 -20.43 22.85
C LEU A 198 -2.16 -21.58 23.63
N ASN A 199 -2.81 -21.30 24.78
CA ASN A 199 -3.35 -22.37 25.63
C ASN A 199 -4.87 -22.50 25.52
N LYS A 200 -5.61 -21.39 25.39
CA LYS A 200 -7.08 -21.44 25.31
C LYS A 200 -7.58 -21.82 23.92
N TYR A 201 -6.81 -21.51 22.88
CA TYR A 201 -7.17 -21.74 21.49
C TYR A 201 -6.18 -22.66 20.78
N SER A 202 -6.70 -23.44 19.84
CA SER A 202 -5.91 -24.19 18.86
C SER A 202 -5.90 -23.37 17.57
N ILE A 203 -4.75 -22.83 17.22
CA ILE A 203 -4.54 -21.99 16.03
C ILE A 203 -3.61 -22.73 15.08
N SER A 204 -4.04 -22.92 13.83
CA SER A 204 -3.27 -23.56 12.77
C SER A 204 -3.15 -22.61 11.58
N PRO A 205 -1.93 -22.30 11.10
CA PRO A 205 -0.63 -22.68 11.64
C PRO A 205 -0.33 -22.02 13.00
N ALA A 206 0.58 -22.60 13.78
CA ALA A 206 0.89 -22.15 15.13
C ALA A 206 1.33 -20.67 15.16
N PRO A 207 0.88 -19.87 16.15
CA PRO A 207 1.33 -18.49 16.30
C PRO A 207 2.84 -18.42 16.56
N TYR A 208 3.52 -17.47 15.93
CA TYR A 208 4.95 -17.26 16.16
C TYR A 208 5.17 -16.13 17.18
N VAL A 209 5.86 -16.45 18.27
CA VAL A 209 6.15 -15.50 19.35
C VAL A 209 7.52 -14.88 19.17
N VAL A 210 7.59 -13.54 19.20
CA VAL A 210 8.83 -12.78 19.17
C VAL A 210 9.01 -12.05 20.48
N GLU A 211 9.99 -12.46 21.26
CA GLU A 211 10.38 -11.77 22.50
C GLU A 211 11.37 -10.65 22.17
N LEU A 212 10.85 -9.43 22.05
CA LEU A 212 11.62 -8.25 21.64
C LEU A 212 12.76 -7.91 22.62
N ASP A 213 12.62 -8.25 23.90
CA ASP A 213 13.69 -8.06 24.90
C ASP A 213 14.86 -9.02 24.72
N LYS A 214 14.68 -10.12 23.99
CA LYS A 214 15.72 -11.11 23.68
C LYS A 214 16.22 -11.01 22.24
N HIS A 215 15.57 -10.19 21.42
CA HIS A 215 15.90 -10.02 20.02
C HIS A 215 17.01 -8.98 19.85
N LYS A 216 18.00 -9.26 18.99
CA LYS A 216 19.14 -8.35 18.76
C LYS A 216 18.69 -6.96 18.31
N LEU A 217 17.73 -6.90 17.38
CA LEU A 217 17.11 -5.68 16.86
C LEU A 217 15.81 -5.32 17.59
N GLY A 218 15.66 -5.71 18.86
CA GLY A 218 14.42 -5.62 19.61
C GLY A 218 13.85 -4.19 19.70
N PRO A 219 14.62 -3.21 20.20
CA PRO A 219 14.19 -1.82 20.29
C PRO A 219 13.80 -1.21 18.93
N GLU A 220 14.59 -1.50 17.89
CA GLU A 220 14.41 -0.97 16.54
C GLU A 220 13.18 -1.58 15.88
N LEU A 221 12.97 -2.90 16.02
CA LEU A 221 11.74 -3.57 15.60
C LEU A 221 10.51 -2.99 16.30
N GLN A 222 10.59 -2.70 17.60
CA GLN A 222 9.49 -2.10 18.35
C GLN A 222 9.15 -0.69 17.83
N ALA A 223 10.17 0.12 17.52
CA ALA A 223 9.99 1.44 16.94
C ALA A 223 9.33 1.36 15.57
N PHE A 224 9.86 0.49 14.69
CA PHE A 224 9.35 0.29 13.34
C PHE A 224 7.92 -0.29 13.33
N LEU A 225 7.61 -1.23 14.22
CA LEU A 225 6.24 -1.70 14.46
C LEU A 225 5.32 -0.55 14.89
N GLY A 226 5.81 0.32 15.76
CA GLY A 226 5.10 1.53 16.18
C GLY A 226 4.71 2.43 15.02
N GLU A 227 5.59 2.56 14.02
CA GLU A 227 5.34 3.36 12.81
C GLU A 227 4.39 2.66 11.83
N LYS A 228 4.58 1.35 11.61
CA LYS A 228 3.78 0.59 10.64
C LYS A 228 2.37 0.27 11.14
N THR A 229 2.22 -0.02 12.44
CA THR A 229 0.94 -0.47 13.01
C THR A 229 0.29 0.56 13.93
N GLY A 230 0.96 1.69 14.20
CA GLY A 230 0.51 2.71 15.15
C GLY A 230 0.65 2.31 16.62
N ARG A 231 1.16 1.10 16.92
CA ARG A 231 1.23 0.55 18.30
C ARG A 231 2.67 0.39 18.75
N ARG A 232 3.08 1.26 19.69
CA ARG A 232 4.44 1.28 20.24
C ARG A 232 4.62 0.38 21.46
N THR A 233 3.57 -0.28 21.95
CA THR A 233 3.58 -1.06 23.19
C THR A 233 3.51 -2.56 22.92
N VAL A 234 3.98 -3.35 23.89
CA VAL A 234 3.82 -4.81 23.90
C VAL A 234 2.72 -5.24 24.89
N PRO A 235 2.00 -6.33 24.62
CA PRO A 235 2.10 -7.13 23.40
C PRO A 235 1.49 -6.40 22.19
N ASN A 236 1.96 -6.72 20.99
CA ASN A 236 1.36 -6.30 19.72
C ASN A 236 1.09 -7.56 18.90
N ILE A 237 -0.17 -7.91 18.72
CA ILE A 237 -0.60 -9.14 18.04
C ILE A 237 -0.97 -8.77 16.61
N LEU A 238 -0.31 -9.40 15.64
CA LEU A 238 -0.56 -9.19 14.23
C LEU A 238 -1.22 -10.43 13.61
N VAL A 239 -2.20 -10.20 12.75
CA VAL A 239 -2.79 -11.21 11.86
C VAL A 239 -2.63 -10.73 10.43
N ASN A 240 -1.91 -11.47 9.59
CA ASN A 240 -1.59 -11.07 8.21
C ASN A 240 -1.02 -9.64 8.11
N SER A 241 -0.10 -9.29 9.02
CA SER A 241 0.54 -7.95 9.15
C SER A 241 -0.37 -6.83 9.66
N VAL A 242 -1.61 -7.11 10.03
CA VAL A 242 -2.55 -6.13 10.62
C VAL A 242 -2.57 -6.29 12.13
N SER A 243 -2.36 -5.21 12.88
CA SER A 243 -2.46 -5.22 14.34
C SER A 243 -3.91 -5.39 14.78
N ILE A 244 -4.17 -6.45 15.56
CA ILE A 244 -5.48 -6.67 16.19
C ILE A 244 -5.56 -6.11 17.61
N GLY A 245 -4.43 -5.72 18.20
CA GLY A 245 -4.39 -5.05 19.50
C GLY A 245 -3.25 -5.50 20.39
N GLY A 246 -3.34 -5.07 21.66
CA GLY A 246 -2.45 -5.49 22.74
C GLY A 246 -3.14 -6.41 23.75
N GLY A 247 -2.60 -6.49 24.97
CA GLY A 247 -3.02 -7.50 25.95
C GLY A 247 -4.48 -7.33 26.38
N ASP A 248 -4.87 -6.10 26.70
CA ASP A 248 -6.24 -5.80 27.14
C ASP A 248 -7.24 -5.97 25.99
N ASP A 249 -6.87 -5.57 24.77
CA ASP A 249 -7.70 -5.74 23.56
C ASP A 249 -8.00 -7.24 23.31
N ILE A 250 -7.00 -8.12 23.45
CA ILE A 250 -7.18 -9.58 23.29
C ILE A 250 -8.07 -10.15 24.39
N VAL A 251 -7.86 -9.75 25.65
CA VAL A 251 -8.69 -10.18 26.78
C VAL A 251 -10.14 -9.74 26.58
N GLU A 252 -10.36 -8.50 26.14
CA GLU A 252 -11.70 -8.00 25.87
C GLU A 252 -12.38 -8.77 24.73
N LEU A 253 -11.69 -8.99 23.61
CA LEU A 253 -12.21 -9.76 22.48
C LEU A 253 -12.52 -11.21 22.88
N ASP A 254 -11.69 -11.82 23.73
CA ASP A 254 -11.90 -13.17 24.26
C ASP A 254 -13.15 -13.22 25.14
N ASN A 255 -13.30 -12.29 26.08
CA ASN A 255 -14.46 -12.18 26.98
C ASN A 255 -15.77 -11.94 26.21
N GLN A 256 -15.71 -11.19 25.11
CA GLN A 256 -16.86 -10.93 24.24
C GLN A 256 -17.14 -12.05 23.24
N ASN A 257 -16.36 -13.15 23.23
CA ASN A 257 -16.41 -14.21 22.21
C ASN A 257 -16.21 -13.71 20.77
N LYS A 258 -15.54 -12.55 20.60
CA LYS A 258 -15.26 -11.92 19.30
C LYS A 258 -13.86 -12.22 18.78
N LEU A 259 -12.98 -12.81 19.60
CA LEU A 259 -11.59 -13.07 19.22
C LEU A 259 -11.48 -14.06 18.04
N LEU A 260 -12.18 -15.19 18.13
CA LEU A 260 -12.20 -16.20 17.07
C LEU A 260 -12.69 -15.64 15.72
N PRO A 261 -13.88 -15.02 15.63
CA PRO A 261 -14.33 -14.46 14.35
C PRO A 261 -13.39 -13.37 13.84
N ARG A 262 -12.80 -12.55 14.72
CA ARG A 262 -11.84 -11.51 14.32
C ARG A 262 -10.57 -12.08 13.69
N ILE A 263 -10.00 -13.14 14.27
CA ILE A 263 -8.78 -13.77 13.74
C ILE A 263 -9.09 -14.53 12.45
N VAL A 264 -10.23 -15.21 12.35
CA VAL A 264 -10.62 -15.93 11.13
C VAL A 264 -10.92 -14.96 9.98
N ASP A 265 -11.59 -13.84 10.26
CA ASP A 265 -11.88 -12.80 9.27
C ASP A 265 -10.60 -12.20 8.67
N LEU A 266 -9.65 -11.82 9.54
CA LEU A 266 -8.35 -11.27 9.11
C LEU A 266 -7.40 -12.34 8.54
N GLY A 267 -7.44 -13.54 9.09
CA GLY A 267 -6.60 -14.68 8.72
C GLY A 267 -7.03 -15.35 7.41
N GLN A 268 -8.31 -15.21 7.05
CA GLN A 268 -8.93 -15.81 5.87
C GLN A 268 -8.60 -17.31 5.77
N LYS A 269 -8.30 -17.80 4.56
CA LYS A 269 -7.94 -19.21 4.31
C LYS A 269 -6.58 -19.64 4.89
N LYS A 270 -5.80 -18.72 5.47
CA LYS A 270 -4.46 -19.01 6.00
C LYS A 270 -4.46 -19.38 7.47
N VAL A 271 -5.55 -19.16 8.20
CA VAL A 271 -5.63 -19.38 9.65
C VAL A 271 -6.92 -20.11 9.98
N GLU A 272 -6.78 -21.25 10.66
CA GLU A 272 -7.87 -21.94 11.34
C GLU A 272 -7.70 -21.73 12.85
N MET A 273 -8.80 -21.43 13.53
CA MET A 273 -8.81 -21.22 14.97
C MET A 273 -10.00 -21.92 15.61
N LYS A 274 -9.75 -22.72 16.64
CA LYS A 274 -10.76 -23.47 17.41
C LYS A 274 -10.54 -23.24 18.90
N LEU A 275 -11.61 -23.18 19.69
CA LEU A 275 -11.51 -23.15 21.15
C LEU A 275 -11.05 -24.53 21.64
N GLN A 276 -10.02 -24.59 22.49
CA GLN A 276 -9.65 -25.85 23.13
C GLN A 276 -10.68 -26.15 24.23
N THR A 277 -11.46 -27.22 24.07
CA THR A 277 -12.29 -27.75 25.15
C THR A 277 -11.41 -28.44 26.19
N ALA A 278 -11.83 -28.39 27.46
CA ALA A 278 -11.06 -28.88 28.61
C ALA A 278 -10.63 -30.35 28.53
N ASP A 279 -11.25 -31.15 27.65
CA ASP A 279 -10.89 -32.55 27.41
C ASP A 279 -9.56 -32.70 26.64
N GLY A 280 -9.18 -31.74 25.80
CA GLY A 280 -7.93 -31.78 25.01
C GLY A 280 -6.66 -31.50 25.82
N LEU A 281 -6.75 -30.74 26.92
CA LEU A 281 -5.60 -30.42 27.78
C LEU A 281 -5.07 -31.62 28.58
N LYS A 282 -5.80 -32.74 28.62
CA LYS A 282 -5.39 -33.96 29.34
C LYS A 282 -4.60 -34.93 28.47
N GLU A 283 -4.70 -34.88 27.15
CA GLU A 283 -4.01 -35.84 26.27
C GLU A 283 -2.55 -35.42 25.97
N GLU A 284 -2.25 -34.13 25.83
CA GLU A 284 -0.87 -33.69 25.55
C GLU A 284 0.08 -33.81 26.76
N LYS A 285 -0.43 -33.92 28.00
CA LYS A 285 0.41 -34.11 29.20
C LYS A 285 0.75 -35.57 29.50
N LYS A 286 0.36 -36.51 28.62
CA LYS A 286 0.55 -37.95 28.84
C LYS A 286 1.54 -38.62 27.86
N ASN A 287 2.15 -37.85 26.96
CA ASN A 287 3.18 -38.35 26.03
C ASN A 287 4.55 -37.75 26.36
#